data_AF-A0A956FTR3-F1
#
_entry.id   AF-A0A956FTR3-F1
#
_cell.length_a   1.000
_cell.length_b   1.000
_cell.length_c   1.000
_cell.angle_alpha   90.00
_cell.angle_beta   90.00
_cell.angle_gamma   90.00
#
_symmetry.space_group_name_H-M   'P 1'
#
loop_
_entity.id
_entity.type
_entity.pdbx_description
1 polymer ?
#
loop_
_entity_poly.entity_id
_entity_poly.type
_entity_poly.pdbx_seq_one_letter_code
_entity_poly.pdbx_strand_id
1 'polypeptide(L)'
;MPSAKELFLAHVNERSPEHSAVAELRRDLTLAKMDALGDAHGLGASELREIVPPLYEKIVVGTIQIAAHVGVGVGLALEAYDEAERGVSLSMFSREIRNLMTETGVALRRRHANQIAKVIAEIEAQRLAWRHNHEFLSWLAFRRDDPRYSAKSRRERLSAFKVRERLLLSREAVGELIGTPLSVALEGHDRFMLANRWRLPPTDEYEIERYVWPLLSLQPAHVVRLEAARHELDILTDRGAPPLSLDEVRARMLAGLKTQLAEALDELPATAQGGLASHY
;
A
#
# COMPACT_ATOMS: atom_id res chain seq x y z
N MET A 1 -6.23 26.33 -11.21
CA MET A 1 -5.27 25.36 -10.64
C MET A 1 -5.57 24.00 -11.26
N PRO A 2 -4.55 23.18 -11.57
CA PRO A 2 -4.78 21.80 -12.03
C PRO A 2 -5.55 21.01 -10.97
N SER A 3 -6.39 20.08 -11.41
CA SER A 3 -7.04 19.09 -10.54
C SER A 3 -6.01 18.14 -9.93
N ALA A 4 -6.37 17.46 -8.84
CA ALA A 4 -5.51 16.46 -8.20
C ALA A 4 -5.09 15.35 -9.17
N LYS A 5 -6.01 14.92 -10.04
CA LYS A 5 -5.75 13.97 -11.11
C LYS A 5 -4.75 14.48 -12.14
N GLU A 6 -4.93 15.70 -12.63
CA GLU A 6 -3.99 16.32 -13.58
C GLU A 6 -2.59 16.47 -12.95
N LEU A 7 -2.51 16.90 -11.69
CA LEU A 7 -1.26 17.03 -10.96
C LEU A 7 -0.55 15.68 -10.76
N PHE A 8 -1.28 14.64 -10.36
CA PHE A 8 -0.76 13.28 -10.26
C PHE A 8 -0.23 12.77 -11.61
N LEU A 9 -1.02 12.91 -12.67
CA LEU A 9 -0.64 12.48 -14.00
C LEU A 9 0.56 13.27 -14.52
N ALA A 10 0.67 14.56 -14.22
CA ALA A 10 1.85 15.35 -14.54
C ALA A 10 3.08 14.75 -13.88
N HIS A 11 3.07 14.50 -12.57
CA HIS A 11 4.21 13.90 -11.87
C HIS A 11 4.56 12.47 -12.32
N VAL A 12 3.58 11.67 -12.74
CA VAL A 12 3.82 10.30 -13.23
C VAL A 12 4.30 10.29 -14.68
N ASN A 13 3.84 11.21 -15.52
CA ASN A 13 4.19 11.28 -16.94
C ASN A 13 5.46 12.10 -17.21
N GLU A 14 5.80 13.05 -16.34
CA GLU A 14 6.73 14.10 -16.70
C GLU A 14 8.21 13.79 -16.49
N ARG A 15 8.93 14.29 -17.50
CA ARG A 15 10.36 14.56 -17.60
C ARG A 15 10.60 16.09 -17.53
N SER A 16 9.85 16.83 -16.70
CA SER A 16 9.87 18.31 -16.67
C SER A 16 10.66 18.88 -15.47
N PRO A 17 11.41 19.99 -15.63
CA PRO A 17 12.18 20.63 -14.55
C PRO A 17 11.34 21.24 -13.42
N GLU A 18 10.10 21.67 -13.68
CA GLU A 18 9.24 22.34 -12.69
C GLU A 18 8.76 21.41 -11.57
N HIS A 19 8.80 20.10 -11.81
CA HIS A 19 8.51 19.06 -10.83
C HIS A 19 9.75 18.49 -10.14
N SER A 20 10.93 19.09 -10.35
CA SER A 20 12.22 18.59 -9.84
C SER A 20 12.22 18.38 -8.32
N ALA A 21 11.70 19.33 -7.54
CA ALA A 21 11.68 19.23 -6.06
C ALA A 21 10.83 18.05 -5.58
N VAL A 22 9.61 17.87 -6.12
CA VAL A 22 8.76 16.71 -5.76
C VAL A 22 9.37 15.42 -6.28
N ALA A 23 9.99 15.42 -7.47
CA ALA A 23 10.69 14.26 -8.00
C ALA A 23 11.93 13.87 -7.16
N GLU A 24 12.65 14.83 -6.59
CA GLU A 24 13.71 14.60 -5.61
C GLU A 24 13.17 13.96 -4.34
N LEU A 25 12.14 14.55 -3.73
CA LEU A 25 11.51 13.99 -2.53
C LEU A 25 10.98 12.57 -2.74
N ARG A 26 10.39 12.28 -3.91
CA ARG A 26 9.94 10.93 -4.29
C ARG A 26 11.10 9.94 -4.40
N ARG A 27 12.21 10.35 -5.03
CA ARG A 27 13.44 9.54 -5.11
C ARG A 27 14.01 9.28 -3.72
N ASP A 28 14.11 10.30 -2.88
CA ASP A 28 14.64 10.20 -1.53
C ASP A 28 13.78 9.30 -0.64
N LEU A 29 12.45 9.38 -0.76
CA LEU A 29 11.52 8.49 -0.06
C LEU A 29 11.68 7.03 -0.52
N THR A 30 11.80 6.83 -1.84
CA THR A 30 12.05 5.49 -2.41
C THR A 30 13.36 4.91 -1.88
N LEU A 31 14.45 5.69 -1.90
CA LEU A 31 15.74 5.29 -1.35
C LEU A 31 15.65 4.99 0.14
N ALA A 32 14.97 5.84 0.92
CA ALA A 32 14.78 5.59 2.35
C ALA A 32 14.06 4.27 2.65
N LYS A 33 13.09 3.86 1.81
CA LYS A 33 12.43 2.55 1.92
C LYS A 33 13.36 1.41 1.52
N MET A 34 14.16 1.58 0.46
CA MET A 34 15.15 0.58 0.03
C MET A 34 16.21 0.36 1.13
N ASP A 35 16.77 1.44 1.65
CA ASP A 35 17.75 1.43 2.73
C ASP A 35 17.15 0.75 3.96
N ALA A 36 15.92 1.14 4.36
CA ALA A 36 15.28 0.52 5.51
C ALA A 36 15.05 -0.99 5.32
N LEU A 37 14.68 -1.44 4.12
CA LEU A 37 14.52 -2.86 3.81
C LEU A 37 15.86 -3.61 3.86
N GLY A 38 16.94 -2.98 3.39
CA GLY A 38 18.30 -3.52 3.47
C GLY A 38 18.81 -3.59 4.90
N ASP A 39 18.72 -2.48 5.63
CA ASP A 39 19.23 -2.34 7.01
C ASP A 39 18.53 -3.28 7.98
N ALA A 40 17.23 -3.50 7.83
CA ALA A 40 16.50 -4.43 8.69
C ALA A 40 16.73 -5.90 8.35
N HIS A 41 17.35 -6.20 7.20
CA HIS A 41 17.54 -7.58 6.75
C HIS A 41 18.60 -8.29 7.60
N GLY A 42 18.21 -9.42 8.20
CA GLY A 42 19.14 -10.27 8.96
C GLY A 42 19.49 -9.78 10.38
N LEU A 43 18.92 -8.65 10.83
CA LEU A 43 19.15 -8.15 12.19
C LEU A 43 18.35 -8.89 13.26
N GLY A 44 18.90 -8.92 14.47
CA GLY A 44 18.24 -9.47 15.65
C GLY A 44 17.15 -8.55 16.21
N ALA A 45 16.27 -9.11 17.04
CA ALA A 45 15.13 -8.38 17.62
C ALA A 45 15.51 -7.20 18.54
N SER A 46 16.74 -7.15 19.07
CA SER A 46 17.23 -6.01 19.85
C SER A 46 17.61 -4.85 18.94
N GLU A 47 18.39 -5.12 17.89
CA GLU A 47 18.86 -4.14 16.92
C GLU A 47 17.68 -3.53 16.15
N LEU A 48 16.71 -4.37 15.75
CA LEU A 48 15.49 -3.91 15.09
C LEU A 48 14.70 -2.89 15.93
N ARG A 49 14.66 -3.03 17.25
CA ARG A 49 13.95 -2.05 18.11
C ARG A 49 14.63 -0.68 18.13
N GLU A 50 15.94 -0.64 17.91
CA GLU A 50 16.70 0.61 17.88
C GLU A 50 16.60 1.29 16.52
N ILE A 51 16.68 0.54 15.42
CA ILE A 51 16.75 1.12 14.07
C ILE A 51 15.39 1.35 13.40
N VAL A 52 14.37 0.54 13.70
CA VAL A 52 13.07 0.62 12.99
C VAL A 52 12.34 1.94 13.27
N PRO A 53 12.28 2.46 14.51
CA PRO A 53 11.61 3.74 14.77
C PRO A 53 12.17 4.92 13.96
N PRO A 54 13.49 5.23 13.96
CA PRO A 54 14.02 6.34 13.19
C PRO A 54 13.90 6.13 11.66
N LEU A 55 14.02 4.88 11.17
CA LEU A 55 13.81 4.57 9.75
C LEU A 55 12.37 4.84 9.33
N TYR A 56 11.40 4.39 10.14
CA TYR A 56 9.98 4.62 9.84
C TYR A 56 9.60 6.10 9.95
N GLU A 57 10.13 6.82 10.93
CA GLU A 57 9.94 8.27 11.06
C GLU A 57 10.45 9.01 9.81
N LYS A 58 11.64 8.66 9.30
CA LYS A 58 12.17 9.22 8.04
C LYS A 58 11.22 8.99 6.85
N ILE A 59 10.65 7.79 6.74
CA ILE A 59 9.73 7.42 5.66
C ILE A 59 8.43 8.24 5.76
N VAL A 60 7.81 8.32 6.94
CA VAL A 60 6.58 9.11 7.15
C VAL A 60 6.84 10.59 6.89
N VAL A 61 7.98 11.14 7.34
CA VAL A 61 8.36 12.54 7.07
C VAL A 61 8.52 12.81 5.58
N GLY A 62 9.12 11.89 4.82
CA GLY A 62 9.23 12.01 3.36
C GLY A 62 7.85 12.10 2.70
N THR A 63 6.90 11.24 3.09
CA THR A 63 5.51 11.30 2.59
C THR A 63 4.83 12.63 2.97
N ILE A 64 5.06 13.14 4.19
CA ILE A 64 4.54 14.45 4.64
C ILE A 64 5.10 15.58 3.76
N GLN A 65 6.40 15.57 3.44
CA GLN A 65 7.04 16.58 2.61
C GLN A 65 6.43 16.59 1.21
N ILE A 66 6.28 15.42 0.59
CA ILE A 66 5.61 15.30 -0.72
C ILE A 66 4.17 15.85 -0.63
N ALA A 67 3.38 15.38 0.34
CA ALA A 67 2.00 15.82 0.54
C ALA A 67 1.88 17.33 0.80
N ALA A 68 2.85 17.97 1.43
CA ALA A 68 2.86 19.42 1.64
C ALA A 68 2.94 20.20 0.31
N HIS A 69 3.61 19.64 -0.71
CA HIS A 69 3.73 20.25 -2.03
C HIS A 69 2.52 19.97 -2.93
N VAL A 70 1.99 18.75 -2.92
CA VAL A 70 0.99 18.30 -3.92
C VAL A 70 -0.39 17.98 -3.35
N GLY A 71 -0.54 18.04 -2.03
CA GLY A 71 -1.73 17.61 -1.31
C GLY A 71 -1.67 16.15 -0.86
N VAL A 72 -2.42 15.82 0.19
CA VAL A 72 -2.43 14.49 0.83
C VAL A 72 -2.79 13.38 -0.15
N GLY A 73 -3.88 13.54 -0.90
CA GLY A 73 -4.35 12.50 -1.83
C GLY A 73 -3.33 12.22 -2.93
N VAL A 74 -2.79 13.27 -3.56
CA VAL A 74 -1.77 13.14 -4.61
C VAL A 74 -0.47 12.55 -4.04
N GLY A 75 -0.03 13.00 -2.87
CA GLY A 75 1.19 12.49 -2.23
C GLY A 75 1.13 10.98 -1.95
N LEU A 76 0.02 10.50 -1.41
CA LEU A 76 -0.21 9.06 -1.17
C LEU A 76 -0.30 8.26 -2.48
N ALA A 77 -0.95 8.81 -3.50
CA ALA A 77 -1.03 8.16 -4.81
C ALA A 77 0.35 8.06 -5.50
N LEU A 78 1.18 9.11 -5.41
CA LEU A 78 2.55 9.10 -5.92
C LEU A 78 3.41 8.07 -5.18
N GLU A 79 3.30 8.03 -3.85
CA GLU A 79 3.99 7.03 -3.05
C GLU A 79 3.61 5.61 -3.48
N ALA A 80 2.31 5.28 -3.57
CA ALA A 80 1.87 3.96 -3.99
C ALA A 80 2.32 3.59 -5.41
N TYR A 81 2.31 4.57 -6.33
CA TYR A 81 2.82 4.39 -7.69
C TYR A 81 4.32 4.09 -7.70
N ASP A 82 5.12 4.86 -6.97
CA ASP A 82 6.57 4.69 -6.89
C ASP A 82 6.94 3.35 -6.23
N GLU A 83 6.19 2.93 -5.20
CA GLU A 83 6.35 1.61 -4.59
C GLU A 83 6.13 0.48 -5.61
N ALA A 84 5.09 0.59 -6.43
CA ALA A 84 4.77 -0.40 -7.46
C ALA A 84 5.80 -0.40 -8.60
N GLU A 85 6.23 0.77 -9.05
CA GLU A 85 7.23 0.92 -10.11
C GLU A 85 8.58 0.32 -9.68
N ARG A 86 9.00 0.59 -8.44
CA ARG A 86 10.33 0.19 -7.94
C ARG A 86 10.35 -1.16 -7.23
N GLY A 87 9.18 -1.75 -6.97
CA GLY A 87 9.08 -3.00 -6.24
C GLY A 87 9.52 -2.86 -4.78
N VAL A 88 9.32 -1.69 -4.17
CA VAL A 88 9.81 -1.33 -2.84
C VAL A 88 8.62 -0.83 -2.02
N SER A 89 8.23 -1.54 -0.96
CA SER A 89 7.11 -1.14 -0.12
C SER A 89 7.35 -1.52 1.33
N LEU A 90 6.80 -0.75 2.27
CA LEU A 90 6.76 -1.11 3.69
C LEU A 90 6.05 -2.45 3.93
N SER A 91 5.18 -2.87 3.00
CA SER A 91 4.53 -4.19 3.00
C SER A 91 5.51 -5.37 2.93
N MET A 92 6.77 -5.14 2.52
CA MET A 92 7.78 -6.18 2.39
C MET A 92 8.50 -6.51 3.71
N PHE A 93 8.42 -5.64 4.72
CA PHE A 93 8.96 -5.93 6.05
C PHE A 93 8.27 -7.13 6.69
N SER A 94 8.97 -7.83 7.58
CA SER A 94 8.36 -8.89 8.38
C SER A 94 7.28 -8.33 9.31
N ARG A 95 6.43 -9.22 9.82
CA ARG A 95 5.39 -8.85 10.77
C ARG A 95 5.96 -8.16 12.02
N GLU A 96 7.06 -8.68 12.54
CA GLU A 96 7.72 -8.16 13.75
C GLU A 96 8.13 -6.70 13.55
N ILE A 97 8.75 -6.40 12.39
CA ILE A 97 9.17 -5.05 12.04
C ILE A 97 7.97 -4.12 11.89
N ARG A 98 6.91 -4.55 11.19
CA ARG A 98 5.71 -3.71 11.02
C ARG A 98 4.97 -3.44 12.33
N ASN A 99 5.05 -4.34 13.31
CA ASN A 99 4.48 -4.07 14.64
C ASN A 99 5.25 -2.93 15.34
N LEU A 100 6.58 -2.94 15.29
CA LEU A 100 7.41 -1.84 15.82
C LEU A 100 7.14 -0.51 15.09
N MET A 101 6.95 -0.56 13.78
CA MET A 101 6.55 0.62 12.99
C MET A 101 5.17 1.13 13.41
N THR A 102 4.22 0.24 13.70
CA THR A 102 2.87 0.63 14.16
C THR A 102 2.93 1.39 15.48
N GLU A 103 3.71 0.91 16.44
CA GLU A 103 3.93 1.58 17.72
C GLU A 103 4.55 2.99 17.51
N THR A 104 5.51 3.09 16.59
CA THR A 104 6.15 4.35 16.21
C THR A 104 5.15 5.30 15.54
N GLY A 105 4.29 4.82 14.65
CA GLY A 105 3.25 5.60 13.96
C GLY A 105 2.24 6.22 14.93
N VAL A 106 1.79 5.45 15.92
CA VAL A 106 0.91 5.97 16.98
C VAL A 106 1.58 7.09 17.79
N ALA A 107 2.89 6.97 18.05
CA ALA A 107 3.65 8.02 18.72
C ALA A 107 3.84 9.27 17.83
N LEU A 108 4.15 9.10 16.55
CA LEU A 108 4.30 10.19 15.56
C LEU A 108 3.04 11.05 15.46
N ARG A 109 1.86 10.42 15.36
CA ARG A 109 0.58 11.12 15.29
C ARG A 109 0.37 12.11 16.44
N ARG A 110 0.85 11.77 17.65
CA ARG A 110 0.71 12.61 18.85
C ARG A 110 1.70 13.78 18.89
N ARG A 111 2.82 13.70 18.17
CA ARG A 111 3.91 14.69 18.19
C ARG A 111 3.73 15.83 17.19
N HIS A 112 3.07 15.59 16.06
CA HIS A 112 2.94 16.63 15.02
C HIS A 112 1.89 17.69 15.37
N ALA A 113 2.25 18.96 15.18
CA ALA A 113 1.31 20.09 15.28
C ALA A 113 0.56 20.36 13.97
N ASN A 114 1.21 20.11 12.82
CA ASN A 114 0.66 20.35 11.48
C ASN A 114 -0.44 19.33 11.12
N GLN A 115 -1.56 19.81 10.57
CA GLN A 115 -2.68 18.97 10.15
C GLN A 115 -2.32 17.96 9.05
N ILE A 116 -1.56 18.36 8.01
CA ILE A 116 -1.11 17.43 6.95
C ILE A 116 -0.28 16.30 7.58
N ALA A 117 0.63 16.65 8.49
CA ALA A 117 1.47 15.69 9.17
C ALA A 117 0.66 14.70 10.03
N LYS A 118 -0.38 15.18 10.74
CA LYS A 118 -1.30 14.31 11.50
C LYS A 118 -2.08 13.36 10.59
N VAL A 119 -2.60 13.86 9.47
CA VAL A 119 -3.38 13.06 8.51
C VAL A 119 -2.51 11.98 7.87
N ILE A 120 -1.32 12.34 7.37
CA ILE A 120 -0.40 11.37 6.78
C ILE A 120 0.06 10.34 7.82
N ALA A 121 0.42 10.77 9.03
CA ALA A 121 0.83 9.83 10.09
C ALA A 121 -0.31 8.86 10.48
N GLU A 122 -1.56 9.32 10.53
CA GLU A 122 -2.72 8.45 10.76
C GLU A 122 -2.88 7.45 9.61
N ILE A 123 -2.87 7.92 8.35
CA ILE A 123 -3.06 7.06 7.18
C ILE A 123 -1.95 6.01 7.09
N GLU A 124 -0.68 6.39 7.27
CA GLU A 124 0.43 5.43 7.25
C GLU A 124 0.34 4.39 8.37
N ALA A 125 -0.12 4.77 9.56
CA ALA A 125 -0.39 3.82 10.63
C ALA A 125 -1.53 2.86 10.28
N GLN A 126 -2.61 3.35 9.66
CA GLN A 126 -3.72 2.52 9.20
C GLN A 126 -3.30 1.59 8.06
N ARG A 127 -2.45 2.04 7.13
CA ARG A 127 -1.87 1.20 6.08
C ARG A 127 -1.02 0.06 6.64
N LEU A 128 -0.24 0.31 7.70
CA LEU A 128 0.44 -0.77 8.43
C LEU A 128 -0.55 -1.78 9.05
N ALA A 129 -1.67 -1.29 9.61
CA ALA A 129 -2.72 -2.15 10.13
C ALA A 129 -3.39 -2.96 9.01
N TRP A 130 -3.65 -2.38 7.83
CA TRP A 130 -4.15 -3.10 6.66
C TRP A 130 -3.19 -4.22 6.27
N ARG A 131 -1.90 -3.91 6.10
CA ARG A 131 -0.86 -4.88 5.75
C ARG A 131 -0.85 -6.07 6.71
N HIS A 132 -0.90 -5.80 8.02
CA HIS A 132 -0.96 -6.84 9.04
C HIS A 132 -2.23 -7.70 8.92
N ASN A 133 -3.40 -7.06 8.83
CA ASN A 133 -4.66 -7.79 8.77
C ASN A 133 -4.83 -8.58 7.46
N HIS A 134 -4.35 -8.07 6.32
CA HIS A 134 -4.37 -8.76 5.03
C HIS A 134 -3.43 -9.96 5.00
N GLU A 135 -2.25 -9.85 5.59
CA GLU A 135 -1.37 -11.02 5.75
C GLU A 135 -2.09 -12.11 6.56
N PHE A 136 -2.67 -11.75 7.71
CA PHE A 136 -3.46 -12.67 8.51
C PHE A 136 -4.67 -13.25 7.78
N LEU A 137 -5.41 -12.44 7.02
CA LEU A 137 -6.52 -12.93 6.19
C LEU A 137 -6.01 -13.94 5.18
N SER A 138 -4.92 -13.65 4.46
CA SER A 138 -4.39 -14.58 3.45
C SER A 138 -4.00 -15.92 4.09
N TRP A 139 -3.35 -15.89 5.25
CA TRP A 139 -2.97 -17.11 5.97
C TRP A 139 -4.18 -17.86 6.55
N LEU A 140 -5.08 -17.18 7.25
CA LEU A 140 -6.20 -17.82 7.94
C LEU A 140 -7.31 -18.27 6.99
N ALA A 141 -7.49 -17.58 5.87
CA ALA A 141 -8.53 -17.89 4.89
C ALA A 141 -8.06 -18.90 3.83
N PHE A 142 -6.84 -18.74 3.29
CA PHE A 142 -6.41 -19.50 2.11
C PHE A 142 -5.47 -20.65 2.42
N ARG A 143 -4.68 -20.61 3.50
CA ARG A 143 -3.77 -21.71 3.83
C ARG A 143 -4.56 -22.90 4.38
N ARG A 144 -4.75 -23.93 3.56
CA ARG A 144 -5.59 -25.11 3.91
C ARG A 144 -4.83 -26.22 4.61
N ASP A 145 -3.50 -26.24 4.49
CA ASP A 145 -2.58 -27.31 4.84
C ASP A 145 -1.82 -27.10 6.17
N ASP A 146 -1.93 -25.93 6.82
CA ASP A 146 -1.23 -25.68 8.08
C ASP A 146 -1.82 -26.52 9.23
N PRO A 147 -1.07 -27.48 9.80
CA PRO A 147 -1.59 -28.39 10.83
C PRO A 147 -1.89 -27.67 12.15
N ARG A 148 -1.30 -26.49 12.39
CA ARG A 148 -1.65 -25.63 13.53
C ARG A 148 -3.04 -25.03 13.35
N TYR A 149 -3.53 -24.97 12.11
CA TYR A 149 -4.70 -24.20 11.72
C TYR A 149 -5.70 -24.98 10.85
N SER A 150 -6.37 -25.98 11.41
CA SER A 150 -7.34 -26.82 10.69
C SER A 150 -8.50 -26.05 10.03
N ALA A 151 -9.09 -26.63 8.98
CA ALA A 151 -10.18 -26.03 8.21
C ALA A 151 -11.42 -25.68 9.06
N LYS A 152 -11.75 -26.53 10.04
CA LYS A 152 -12.93 -26.39 10.90
C LYS A 152 -12.89 -25.14 11.80
N SER A 153 -11.69 -24.65 12.11
CA SER A 153 -11.45 -23.54 13.05
C SER A 153 -11.15 -22.20 12.37
N ARG A 154 -11.14 -22.13 11.02
CA ARG A 154 -10.76 -20.89 10.30
C ARG A 154 -11.70 -19.72 10.60
N ARG A 155 -13.02 -19.94 10.57
CA ARG A 155 -14.03 -18.90 10.89
C ARG A 155 -13.92 -18.43 12.34
N GLU A 156 -13.79 -19.35 13.27
CA GLU A 156 -13.61 -19.05 14.69
C GLU A 156 -12.34 -18.23 14.94
N ARG A 157 -11.24 -18.55 14.26
CA ARG A 157 -10.00 -17.77 14.33
C ARG A 157 -10.14 -16.37 13.75
N LEU A 158 -10.74 -16.23 12.56
CA LEU A 158 -11.00 -14.91 11.97
C LEU A 158 -11.81 -14.03 12.94
N SER A 159 -12.75 -14.64 13.67
CA SER A 159 -13.49 -13.99 14.75
C SER A 159 -12.61 -13.66 15.96
N ALA A 160 -11.79 -14.60 16.45
CA ALA A 160 -10.94 -14.42 17.62
C ALA A 160 -9.87 -13.34 17.43
N PHE A 161 -9.30 -13.24 16.23
CA PHE A 161 -8.34 -12.20 15.87
C PHE A 161 -9.00 -10.86 15.52
N LYS A 162 -10.34 -10.79 15.51
CA LYS A 162 -11.12 -9.57 15.21
C LYS A 162 -10.71 -8.90 13.90
N VAL A 163 -10.28 -9.70 12.92
CA VAL A 163 -9.69 -9.19 11.67
C VAL A 163 -10.70 -8.37 10.88
N ARG A 164 -11.96 -8.85 10.84
CA ARG A 164 -13.07 -8.14 10.21
C ARG A 164 -13.31 -6.78 10.87
N GLU A 165 -13.46 -6.74 12.19
CA GLU A 165 -13.77 -5.51 12.94
C GLU A 165 -12.66 -4.47 12.77
N ARG A 166 -11.39 -4.89 12.91
CA ARG A 166 -10.24 -3.98 12.74
C ARG A 166 -10.11 -3.43 11.33
N LEU A 167 -10.35 -4.26 10.30
CA LEU A 167 -10.32 -3.79 8.91
C LEU A 167 -11.46 -2.80 8.62
N LEU A 168 -12.67 -3.06 9.12
CA LEU A 168 -13.81 -2.16 8.91
C LEU A 168 -13.56 -0.80 9.56
N LEU A 169 -13.13 -0.78 10.83
CA LEU A 169 -12.79 0.47 11.53
C LEU A 169 -11.69 1.26 10.82
N SER A 170 -10.66 0.55 10.34
CA SER A 170 -9.55 1.16 9.61
C SER A 170 -9.99 1.74 8.25
N ARG A 171 -10.88 1.05 7.53
CA ARG A 171 -11.46 1.54 6.27
C ARG A 171 -12.34 2.76 6.47
N GLU A 172 -13.16 2.78 7.51
CA GLU A 172 -13.98 3.95 7.87
C GLU A 172 -13.06 5.14 8.15
N ALA A 173 -12.06 4.98 9.01
CA ALA A 173 -11.12 6.04 9.37
C ALA A 173 -10.35 6.61 8.16
N VAL A 174 -9.84 5.76 7.27
CA VAL A 174 -9.10 6.23 6.09
C VAL A 174 -10.04 6.78 5.01
N GLY A 175 -11.21 6.15 4.81
CA GLY A 175 -12.22 6.62 3.87
C GLY A 175 -12.73 8.03 4.19
N GLU A 176 -12.88 8.37 5.47
CA GLU A 176 -13.20 9.74 5.91
C GLU A 176 -12.10 10.75 5.55
N LEU A 177 -10.83 10.35 5.62
CA LEU A 177 -9.70 11.25 5.40
C LEU A 177 -9.42 11.54 3.93
N ILE A 178 -9.50 10.51 3.07
CA ILE A 178 -9.06 10.57 1.67
C ILE A 178 -10.11 10.11 0.65
N GLY A 179 -11.31 9.77 1.10
CA GLY A 179 -12.38 9.26 0.25
C GLY A 179 -12.27 7.77 -0.02
N THR A 180 -13.42 7.15 -0.25
CA THR A 180 -13.53 5.71 -0.55
C THR A 180 -12.72 5.27 -1.77
N PRO A 181 -12.75 5.97 -2.92
CA PRO A 181 -12.02 5.51 -4.11
C PRO A 181 -10.52 5.37 -3.88
N LEU A 182 -9.88 6.38 -3.25
CA LEU A 182 -8.44 6.33 -3.00
C LEU A 182 -8.09 5.33 -1.90
N SER A 183 -8.90 5.24 -0.84
CA SER A 183 -8.72 4.21 0.20
C SER A 183 -8.73 2.80 -0.38
N VAL A 184 -9.67 2.50 -1.29
CA VAL A 184 -9.76 1.19 -1.95
C VAL A 184 -8.55 0.91 -2.83
N ALA A 185 -8.09 1.91 -3.60
CA ALA A 185 -6.91 1.77 -4.45
C ALA A 185 -5.63 1.49 -3.63
N LEU A 186 -5.42 2.24 -2.54
CA LEU A 186 -4.27 2.08 -1.65
C LEU A 186 -4.30 0.75 -0.90
N GLU A 187 -5.46 0.35 -0.35
CA GLU A 187 -5.60 -0.94 0.34
C GLU A 187 -5.35 -2.11 -0.62
N GLY A 188 -5.88 -2.04 -1.84
CA GLY A 188 -5.65 -3.04 -2.89
C GLY A 188 -4.16 -3.16 -3.27
N HIS A 189 -3.47 -2.03 -3.40
CA HIS A 189 -2.02 -1.95 -3.61
C HIS A 189 -1.24 -2.56 -2.45
N ASP A 190 -1.49 -2.12 -1.21
CA ASP A 190 -0.77 -2.59 -0.03
C ASP A 190 -0.92 -4.10 0.14
N ARG A 191 -2.14 -4.65 -0.05
CA ARG A 191 -2.40 -6.11 -0.03
C ARG A 191 -1.56 -6.85 -1.08
N PHE A 192 -1.44 -6.31 -2.28
CA PHE A 192 -0.66 -6.93 -3.35
C PHE A 192 0.85 -6.82 -3.13
N MET A 193 1.35 -5.80 -2.45
CA MET A 193 2.80 -5.64 -2.21
C MET A 193 3.31 -6.45 -1.00
N LEU A 194 2.43 -7.16 -0.28
CA LEU A 194 2.83 -8.01 0.85
C LEU A 194 3.75 -9.15 0.42
N ALA A 195 4.99 -9.13 0.88
CA ALA A 195 5.96 -10.19 0.60
C ALA A 195 5.56 -11.54 1.24
N ASN A 196 4.96 -11.50 2.43
CA ASN A 196 4.60 -12.71 3.20
C ASN A 196 3.13 -13.13 3.01
N ARG A 197 2.43 -12.60 2.00
CA ARG A 197 1.06 -13.04 1.72
C ARG A 197 1.04 -14.50 1.30
N TRP A 198 0.02 -15.22 1.73
CA TRP A 198 -0.27 -16.52 1.13
C TRP A 198 -0.88 -16.31 -0.26
N ARG A 199 -0.12 -16.64 -1.30
CA ARG A 199 -0.63 -16.65 -2.69
C ARG A 199 -1.54 -17.85 -2.89
N LEU A 200 -2.56 -17.68 -3.72
CA LEU A 200 -3.41 -18.79 -4.14
C LEU A 200 -2.63 -19.65 -5.14
N PRO A 201 -2.32 -20.94 -4.81
CA PRO A 201 -1.55 -21.79 -5.71
C PRO A 201 -2.22 -21.90 -7.09
N PRO A 202 -1.42 -22.10 -8.16
CA PRO A 202 -1.93 -22.25 -9.52
C PRO A 202 -2.53 -23.64 -9.79
N THR A 203 -3.40 -24.10 -8.91
CA THR A 203 -4.09 -25.40 -8.98
C THR A 203 -5.58 -25.19 -9.26
N ASP A 204 -6.23 -26.23 -9.79
CA ASP A 204 -7.66 -26.25 -10.09
C ASP A 204 -8.51 -25.94 -8.84
N GLU A 205 -8.02 -26.35 -7.66
CA GLU A 205 -8.68 -26.10 -6.37
C GLU A 205 -8.95 -24.62 -6.07
N TYR A 206 -8.13 -23.70 -6.58
CA TYR A 206 -8.25 -22.25 -6.35
C TYR A 206 -8.52 -21.47 -7.65
N GLU A 207 -8.87 -22.14 -8.75
CA GLU A 207 -9.12 -21.48 -10.04
C GLU A 207 -10.33 -20.55 -9.96
N ILE A 208 -11.41 -20.98 -9.31
CA ILE A 208 -12.65 -20.22 -9.17
C ILE A 208 -12.41 -18.94 -8.35
N GLU A 209 -11.74 -19.03 -7.20
CA GLU A 209 -11.45 -17.88 -6.35
C GLU A 209 -10.62 -16.82 -7.07
N ARG A 210 -9.71 -17.22 -7.97
CA ARG A 210 -8.88 -16.30 -8.76
C ARG A 210 -9.64 -15.65 -9.92
N TYR A 211 -10.59 -16.37 -10.52
CA TYR A 211 -11.31 -15.90 -11.71
C TYR A 211 -12.61 -15.16 -11.38
N VAL A 212 -13.42 -15.72 -10.49
CA VAL A 212 -14.79 -15.25 -10.24
C VAL A 212 -14.83 -14.11 -9.23
N TRP A 213 -13.94 -14.11 -8.22
CA TRP A 213 -14.01 -13.14 -7.13
C TRP A 213 -13.92 -11.67 -7.58
N PRO A 214 -13.00 -11.29 -8.49
CA PRO A 214 -12.98 -9.92 -9.02
C PRO A 214 -14.27 -9.55 -9.78
N LEU A 215 -14.90 -10.53 -10.45
CA LEU A 215 -16.11 -10.35 -11.26
C LEU A 215 -17.39 -10.25 -10.44
N LEU A 216 -17.41 -10.78 -9.21
CA LEU A 216 -18.56 -10.69 -8.30
C LEU A 216 -18.74 -9.30 -7.68
N SER A 217 -17.74 -8.42 -7.82
CA SER A 217 -17.79 -7.05 -7.31
C SER A 217 -18.08 -6.07 -8.45
N LEU A 218 -18.96 -5.08 -8.20
CA LEU A 218 -19.22 -4.00 -9.16
C LEU A 218 -18.04 -3.02 -9.15
N GLN A 219 -16.96 -3.40 -9.81
CA GLN A 219 -15.74 -2.61 -9.96
C GLN A 219 -15.58 -2.15 -11.41
N PRO A 220 -14.93 -1.00 -11.66
CA PRO A 220 -14.59 -0.59 -13.01
C PRO A 220 -13.73 -1.63 -13.73
N ALA A 221 -13.89 -1.74 -15.05
CA ALA A 221 -13.21 -2.76 -15.86
C ALA A 221 -11.66 -2.67 -15.79
N HIS A 222 -11.10 -1.49 -15.52
CA HIS A 222 -9.64 -1.35 -15.35
C HIS A 222 -9.16 -1.91 -14.00
N VAL A 223 -9.96 -1.80 -12.93
CA VAL A 223 -9.66 -2.41 -11.62
C VAL A 223 -9.69 -3.92 -11.73
N VAL A 224 -10.72 -4.48 -12.38
CA VAL A 224 -10.82 -5.93 -12.62
C VAL A 224 -9.60 -6.44 -13.41
N ARG A 225 -9.16 -5.70 -14.43
CA ARG A 225 -7.95 -6.04 -15.21
C ARG A 225 -6.66 -5.95 -14.39
N LEU A 226 -6.54 -4.96 -13.51
CA LEU A 226 -5.42 -4.86 -12.58
C LEU A 226 -5.36 -6.07 -11.64
N GLU A 227 -6.49 -6.46 -11.05
CA GLU A 227 -6.58 -7.65 -10.18
C GLU A 227 -6.25 -8.95 -10.94
N ALA A 228 -6.73 -9.09 -12.18
CA ALA A 228 -6.38 -10.22 -13.03
C ALA A 228 -4.85 -10.28 -13.32
N ALA A 229 -4.24 -9.14 -13.65
CA ALA A 229 -2.80 -9.06 -13.88
C ALA A 229 -1.98 -9.35 -12.61
N ARG A 230 -2.45 -8.92 -11.44
CA ARG A 230 -1.87 -9.27 -10.13
C ARG A 230 -1.84 -10.79 -9.93
N HIS A 231 -2.95 -11.47 -10.20
CA HIS A 231 -3.02 -12.93 -10.11
C HIS A 231 -2.14 -13.64 -11.15
N GLU A 232 -2.08 -13.13 -12.37
CA GLU A 232 -1.19 -13.65 -13.41
C GLU A 232 0.28 -13.55 -13.00
N LEU A 233 0.70 -12.43 -12.39
CA LEU A 233 2.06 -12.28 -11.87
C LEU A 233 2.38 -13.33 -10.80
N ASP A 234 1.45 -13.58 -9.88
CA ASP A 234 1.61 -14.59 -8.83
C ASP A 234 1.80 -15.99 -9.46
N ILE A 235 0.99 -16.34 -10.46
CA ILE A 235 1.08 -17.62 -11.18
C ILE A 235 2.43 -17.78 -11.89
N LEU A 236 2.85 -16.76 -12.63
CA LEU A 236 4.12 -16.78 -13.36
C LEU A 236 5.31 -16.89 -12.38
N THR A 237 5.24 -16.20 -11.25
CA THR A 237 6.27 -16.27 -10.21
C THR A 237 6.35 -17.68 -9.61
N ASP A 238 5.20 -18.29 -9.26
CA ASP A 238 5.15 -19.65 -8.71
C ASP A 238 5.65 -20.71 -9.71
N ARG A 239 5.47 -20.45 -11.01
CA ARG A 239 5.96 -21.33 -12.09
C ARG A 239 7.43 -21.09 -12.47
N GLY A 240 8.11 -20.12 -11.85
CA GLY A 240 9.49 -19.78 -12.21
C GLY A 240 9.62 -19.24 -13.64
N ALA A 241 8.62 -18.48 -14.11
CA ALA A 241 8.63 -17.87 -15.44
C ALA A 241 9.84 -16.94 -15.64
N PRO A 242 10.30 -16.76 -16.89
CA PRO A 242 11.45 -15.89 -17.17
C PRO A 242 11.16 -14.42 -16.82
N PRO A 243 12.21 -13.63 -16.48
CA PRO A 243 12.05 -12.23 -16.08
C PRO A 243 11.25 -11.38 -17.07
N LEU A 244 11.45 -11.58 -18.38
CA LEU A 244 10.74 -10.85 -19.43
C LEU A 244 9.22 -10.97 -19.30
N SER A 245 8.71 -12.18 -19.05
CA SER A 245 7.27 -12.40 -18.85
C SER A 245 6.75 -11.74 -17.59
N LEU A 246 7.56 -11.69 -16.51
CA LEU A 246 7.18 -10.98 -15.29
C LEU A 246 7.14 -9.47 -15.51
N ASP A 247 8.08 -8.92 -16.28
CA ASP A 247 8.18 -7.49 -16.55
C ASP A 247 7.03 -6.99 -17.43
N GLU A 248 6.59 -7.78 -18.42
CA GLU A 248 5.39 -7.47 -19.20
C GLU A 248 4.14 -7.36 -18.32
N VAL A 249 3.94 -8.29 -17.40
CA VAL A 249 2.80 -8.25 -16.47
C VAL A 249 2.92 -7.08 -15.51
N ARG A 250 4.11 -6.80 -14.95
CA ARG A 250 4.36 -5.64 -14.08
C ARG A 250 4.05 -4.32 -14.80
N ALA A 251 4.42 -4.18 -16.07
CA ALA A 251 4.10 -2.99 -16.85
C ALA A 251 2.58 -2.80 -17.01
N ARG A 252 1.83 -3.87 -17.29
CA ARG A 252 0.35 -3.81 -17.34
C ARG A 252 -0.26 -3.43 -15.99
N MET A 253 0.28 -3.98 -14.90
CA MET A 253 -0.16 -3.66 -13.55
C MET A 253 0.10 -2.20 -13.20
N LEU A 254 1.29 -1.68 -13.51
CA LEU A 254 1.64 -0.29 -13.25
C LEU A 254 0.72 0.66 -14.02
N ALA A 255 0.42 0.34 -15.28
CA ALA A 255 -0.55 1.09 -16.09
C ALA A 255 -1.98 1.03 -15.49
N GLY A 256 -2.42 -0.14 -15.03
CA GLY A 256 -3.72 -0.31 -14.38
C GLY A 256 -3.83 0.45 -13.05
N LEU A 257 -2.78 0.38 -12.23
CA LEU A 257 -2.69 1.11 -10.96
C LEU A 257 -2.70 2.62 -11.17
N LYS A 258 -1.95 3.12 -12.16
CA LYS A 258 -1.96 4.54 -12.53
C LYS A 258 -3.36 5.02 -12.87
N THR A 259 -4.10 4.27 -13.69
CA THR A 259 -5.48 4.61 -14.05
C THR A 259 -6.39 4.62 -12.82
N GLN A 260 -6.31 3.57 -11.98
CA GLN A 260 -7.12 3.48 -10.77
C GLN A 260 -6.84 4.65 -9.80
N LEU A 261 -5.57 4.97 -9.56
CA LEU A 261 -5.17 6.08 -8.70
C LEU A 261 -5.62 7.43 -9.29
N ALA A 262 -5.45 7.64 -10.60
CA ALA A 262 -5.88 8.88 -11.26
C ALA A 262 -7.40 9.09 -11.14
N GLU A 263 -8.21 8.06 -11.36
CA GLU A 263 -9.68 8.14 -11.19
C GLU A 263 -10.07 8.33 -9.73
N ALA A 264 -9.37 7.68 -8.79
CA ALA A 264 -9.64 7.84 -7.37
C ALA A 264 -9.42 9.27 -6.85
N LEU A 265 -8.59 10.06 -7.52
CA LEU A 265 -8.31 11.45 -7.17
C LEU A 265 -9.41 12.43 -7.61
N ASP A 266 -10.38 12.00 -8.43
CA ASP A 266 -11.51 12.84 -8.87
C ASP A 266 -12.50 13.13 -7.73
N GLU A 267 -12.56 12.29 -6.70
CA GLU A 267 -13.55 12.36 -5.61
C GLU A 267 -12.91 12.61 -4.22
N LEU A 268 -11.76 13.30 -4.17
CA LEU A 268 -11.10 13.60 -2.90
C LEU A 268 -11.96 14.50 -2.00
N PRO A 269 -12.06 14.22 -0.69
CA PRO A 269 -12.62 15.17 0.27
C PRO A 269 -11.71 16.40 0.38
N ALA A 270 -12.27 17.56 0.77
CA ALA A 270 -11.53 18.82 0.88
C ALA A 270 -10.29 18.71 1.78
N THR A 271 -10.36 17.89 2.83
CA THR A 271 -9.25 17.59 3.76
C THR A 271 -8.05 16.94 3.08
N ALA A 272 -8.24 16.26 1.95
CA ALA A 272 -7.19 15.55 1.21
C ALA A 272 -6.66 16.31 -0.02
N GLN A 273 -7.36 17.38 -0.43
CA GLN A 273 -7.00 18.18 -1.61
C GLN A 273 -5.87 19.19 -1.31
N GLY A 274 -5.72 19.62 -0.05
CA GLY A 274 -4.80 20.70 0.32
C GLY A 274 -3.33 20.30 0.35
N GLY A 275 -2.54 20.85 -0.58
CA GLY A 275 -1.12 21.19 -0.41
C GLY A 275 -1.00 22.72 -0.30
N LEU A 276 0.13 23.27 0.17
CA LEU A 276 0.34 24.72 0.31
C LEU A 276 0.37 25.43 -1.06
N ALA A 277 -0.80 25.61 -1.67
CA ALA A 277 -1.08 26.55 -2.76
C ALA A 277 -1.98 27.71 -2.29
N SER A 278 -2.18 27.86 -0.97
CA SER A 278 -3.00 28.92 -0.36
C SER A 278 -2.19 30.02 0.33
N HIS A 279 -0.86 30.00 0.23
CA HIS A 279 0.02 31.04 0.76
C HIS A 279 1.13 31.39 -0.25
N TYR A 280 0.71 31.91 -1.41
CA TYR A 280 1.47 32.88 -2.20
C TYR A 280 0.48 33.92 -2.72
#